data_AF-A0A7R9HVA4-F1
#
_entry.id   AF-A0A7R9HVA4-F1
#
_cell.length_a   1.000
_cell.length_b   1.000
_cell.length_c   1.000
_cell.angle_alpha   90.00
_cell.angle_beta   90.00
_cell.angle_gamma   90.00
#
_symmetry.space_group_name_H-M   'P 1'
#
loop_
_entity.id
_entity.type
_entity.pdbx_description
1 polymer ?
#
loop_
_entity_poly.entity_id
_entity_poly.type
_entity_poly.pdbx_seq_one_letter_code
_entity_poly.pdbx_strand_id
1 'polypeptide(L)'
;MENGTFAWGDDEDPVLRNISVNVNKGSLVAIVGTVGSGKTSLVSGFLGEMNKLSGRVNTKGSIAYVPQQAWIQQSTLKDNITFGKNLDTALYDRVIEACALKSDLEILPGGDQTEIGEKVRN
;
A
#
# COMPACT_ATOMS: atom_id res chain seq x y z
N MET A 1 8.65 12.91 -9.56
CA MET A 1 9.21 12.07 -10.62
C MET A 1 9.44 12.94 -11.83
N GLU A 2 10.62 12.84 -12.44
CA GLU A 2 11.02 13.65 -13.61
C GLU A 2 11.56 12.72 -14.70
N ASN A 3 10.91 12.74 -15.87
CA ASN A 3 11.26 11.99 -17.09
C ASN A 3 11.55 10.51 -16.83
N GLY A 4 10.75 9.87 -15.96
CA GLY A 4 10.95 8.51 -15.52
C GLY A 4 10.52 7.47 -16.55
N THR A 5 11.37 6.48 -16.81
CA THR A 5 11.06 5.31 -17.65
C THR A 5 11.33 4.04 -16.84
N PHE A 6 10.35 3.13 -16.78
CA PHE A 6 10.36 1.96 -15.89
C PHE A 6 9.91 0.69 -16.60
N ALA A 7 10.57 -0.42 -16.26
CA ALA A 7 10.27 -1.79 -16.70
C ALA A 7 10.21 -2.73 -15.49
N TRP A 8 9.60 -3.91 -15.66
CA TRP A 8 9.56 -4.94 -14.60
C TRP A 8 10.80 -5.83 -14.61
N GLY A 9 11.40 -6.05 -15.77
CA GLY A 9 12.67 -6.77 -15.94
C GLY A 9 13.69 -5.95 -16.73
N ASP A 10 14.95 -6.39 -16.70
CA ASP A 10 16.06 -5.71 -17.39
C ASP A 10 15.95 -5.81 -18.92
N ASP A 11 15.43 -6.93 -19.43
CA ASP A 11 15.23 -7.19 -20.86
C ASP A 11 13.76 -7.01 -21.30
N GLU A 12 12.92 -6.40 -20.45
CA GLU A 12 11.52 -6.16 -20.77
C GLU A 12 11.27 -4.76 -21.34
N ASP A 13 10.27 -4.67 -22.20
CA ASP A 13 9.80 -3.39 -22.72
C ASP A 13 9.31 -2.47 -21.59
N PRO A 14 9.73 -1.20 -21.54
CA PRO A 14 9.26 -0.30 -20.50
C PRO A 14 7.75 -0.10 -20.57
N VAL A 15 7.10 -0.34 -19.43
CA VAL A 15 5.66 -0.14 -19.21
C VAL A 15 5.33 1.33 -19.02
N LEU A 16 6.22 2.08 -18.37
CA LEU A 16 6.11 3.52 -18.20
C LEU A 16 7.21 4.22 -18.98
N ARG A 17 6.85 5.22 -19.77
CA ARG A 17 7.80 5.92 -20.66
C ARG A 17 7.67 7.42 -20.46
N ASN A 18 8.79 8.07 -20.14
CA ASN A 18 8.90 9.52 -20.01
C ASN A 18 7.82 10.18 -19.11
N ILE A 19 7.59 9.60 -17.93
CA ILE A 19 6.58 10.10 -16.98
C ILE A 19 7.17 11.18 -16.09
N SER A 20 6.46 12.31 -16.00
CA SER A 20 6.78 13.42 -15.08
C SER A 20 5.57 13.74 -14.22
N VAL A 21 5.73 13.63 -12.90
CA VAL A 21 4.67 13.86 -11.91
C VAL A 21 5.26 14.62 -10.71
N ASN A 22 4.61 15.72 -10.33
CA ASN A 22 4.95 16.49 -9.14
C ASN A 22 3.70 16.59 -8.24
N VAL A 23 3.83 16.16 -6.98
CA VAL A 23 2.77 16.19 -5.98
C VAL A 23 3.23 17.08 -4.83
N ASN A 24 2.49 18.15 -4.59
CA ASN A 24 2.80 19.11 -3.53
C ASN A 24 2.41 18.54 -2.15
N LYS A 25 3.15 18.93 -1.11
CA LYS A 25 2.84 18.56 0.28
C LYS A 25 1.43 19.02 0.65
N GLY A 26 0.65 18.12 1.26
CA GLY A 26 -0.71 18.42 1.75
C GLY A 26 -1.79 18.36 0.67
N SER A 27 -1.49 17.78 -0.50
CA SER A 27 -2.47 17.58 -1.57
C SER A 27 -3.12 16.20 -1.54
N LEU A 28 -4.38 16.14 -1.99
CA LEU A 28 -5.09 14.91 -2.33
C LEU A 28 -5.08 14.76 -3.85
N VAL A 29 -4.50 13.66 -4.35
CA VAL A 29 -4.31 13.42 -5.79
C VAL A 29 -4.91 12.07 -6.17
N ALA A 30 -5.57 12.02 -7.33
CA ALA A 30 -6.12 10.81 -7.91
C ALA A 30 -5.46 10.49 -9.25
N ILE A 31 -5.22 9.19 -9.52
CA ILE A 31 -4.73 8.68 -10.80
C ILE A 31 -5.87 7.91 -11.46
N VAL A 32 -6.28 8.32 -12.66
CA VAL A 32 -7.40 7.72 -13.40
C VAL A 32 -6.96 7.28 -14.79
N GLY A 33 -7.61 6.25 -15.33
CA GLY A 33 -7.28 5.69 -16.63
C GLY A 33 -7.88 4.29 -16.81
N THR A 34 -7.88 3.79 -18.05
CA THR A 34 -8.44 2.48 -18.41
C THR A 34 -7.70 1.32 -17.73
N VAL A 35 -8.31 0.12 -17.71
CA VAL A 35 -7.64 -1.10 -17.24
C VAL A 35 -6.39 -1.34 -18.10
N GLY A 36 -5.27 -1.71 -17.46
CA GLY A 36 -4.00 -1.93 -18.15
C GLY A 36 -3.20 -0.66 -18.48
N SER A 37 -3.69 0.54 -18.14
CA SER A 37 -3.00 1.81 -18.45
C SER A 37 -1.76 2.11 -17.61
N GLY A 38 -1.25 1.15 -16.82
CA GLY A 38 -0.04 1.35 -16.01
C GLY A 38 -0.23 2.11 -14.69
N LYS A 39 -1.45 2.26 -14.16
CA LYS A 39 -1.69 2.96 -12.87
C LYS A 39 -0.94 2.31 -11.69
N THR A 40 -1.07 0.99 -11.55
CA THR A 40 -0.36 0.22 -10.52
C THR A 40 1.15 0.31 -10.75
N SER A 41 1.61 0.18 -11.99
CA SER A 41 3.02 0.38 -12.34
C SER A 41 3.53 1.77 -11.97
N LEU A 42 2.72 2.83 -12.11
CA LEU A 42 3.13 4.17 -11.71
C LEU A 42 3.36 4.26 -10.20
N VAL A 43 2.51 3.62 -9.40
CA VAL A 43 2.69 3.53 -7.95
C VAL A 43 3.93 2.70 -7.61
N SER A 44 4.11 1.52 -8.21
CA SER A 44 5.29 0.66 -7.99
C SER A 44 6.60 1.33 -8.39
N GLY A 45 6.64 2.02 -9.54
CA GLY A 45 7.80 2.81 -9.97
C GLY A 45 8.10 3.99 -9.05
N PHE A 46 7.09 4.56 -8.40
CA PHE A 46 7.28 5.59 -7.37
C PHE A 46 7.81 5.02 -6.04
N LEU A 47 7.37 3.81 -5.67
CA LEU A 47 7.83 3.10 -4.47
C LEU A 47 9.22 2.44 -4.63
N GLY A 48 9.74 2.37 -5.86
CA GLY A 48 11.03 1.74 -6.15
C GLY A 48 10.96 0.23 -6.36
N GLU A 49 9.77 -0.32 -6.63
CA GLU A 49 9.55 -1.74 -6.90
C GLU A 49 9.79 -2.12 -8.37
N MET A 50 10.02 -1.16 -9.25
CA MET A 50 10.29 -1.37 -10.68
C MET A 50 11.70 -0.91 -11.06
N ASN A 51 12.28 -1.52 -12.10
CA ASN A 51 13.58 -1.13 -12.62
C ASN A 51 13.47 0.23 -13.32
N LYS A 52 14.18 1.22 -12.78
CA LYS A 52 14.24 2.58 -13.34
C LYS A 52 15.34 2.65 -14.41
N LEU A 53 14.94 2.68 -15.67
CA LEU A 53 15.86 2.78 -16.82
C LEU A 53 16.40 4.21 -16.99
N SER A 54 15.58 5.23 -16.71
CA SER A 54 15.99 6.63 -16.80
C SER A 54 15.16 7.54 -15.91
N GLY A 55 15.60 8.79 -15.76
CA GLY A 55 14.92 9.82 -14.98
C GLY A 55 15.19 9.77 -13.47
N ARG A 56 14.39 10.53 -12.72
CA ARG A 56 14.57 10.72 -11.26
C ARG A 56 13.26 10.54 -10.50
N VAL A 57 13.35 9.87 -9.36
CA VAL A 57 12.27 9.73 -8.36
C VAL A 57 12.79 10.29 -7.05
N ASN A 58 12.05 11.23 -6.47
CA ASN A 58 12.38 11.86 -5.20
C ASN A 58 11.14 11.78 -4.30
N THR A 59 11.33 11.34 -3.07
CA THR A 59 10.28 11.27 -2.04
C THR A 59 10.76 12.01 -0.79
N LYS A 60 9.84 12.45 0.06
CA LYS A 60 10.15 13.15 1.31
C LYS A 60 9.31 12.60 2.45
N GLY A 61 9.97 12.08 3.48
CA GLY A 61 9.31 11.50 4.66
C GLY A 61 9.00 10.01 4.50
N SER A 62 8.19 9.49 5.42
CA SER A 62 7.72 8.10 5.40
C SER A 62 6.58 7.90 4.40
N ILE A 63 6.48 6.69 3.85
CA ILE A 63 5.45 6.29 2.89
C ILE A 63 4.62 5.17 3.52
N ALA A 64 3.30 5.23 3.35
CA ALA A 64 2.40 4.12 3.63
C ALA A 64 1.82 3.63 2.29
N TYR A 65 1.74 2.32 2.12
CA TYR A 65 1.25 1.70 0.89
C TYR A 65 0.20 0.63 1.21
N VAL A 66 -0.86 0.60 0.41
CA VAL A 66 -1.90 -0.43 0.47
C VAL A 66 -1.93 -1.11 -0.90
N PRO A 67 -1.53 -2.39 -1.00
CA PRO A 67 -1.51 -3.11 -2.27
C PRO A 67 -2.92 -3.42 -2.78
N GLN A 68 -3.03 -3.70 -4.07
CA GLN A 68 -4.30 -4.12 -4.69
C GLN A 68 -4.82 -5.44 -4.12
N GLN A 69 -3.92 -6.38 -3.83
CA GLN A 69 -4.24 -7.63 -3.13
C GLN A 69 -3.80 -7.49 -1.68
N ALA A 70 -4.75 -7.59 -0.76
CA ALA A 70 -4.47 -7.50 0.67
C ALA A 70 -3.54 -8.65 1.10
N TRP A 71 -2.55 -8.32 1.94
CA TRP A 71 -1.67 -9.29 2.57
C TRP A 71 -1.87 -9.20 4.09
N ILE A 72 -2.11 -10.35 4.73
CA ILE A 72 -2.42 -10.45 6.17
C ILE A 72 -1.45 -11.46 6.79
N GLN A 73 -0.78 -11.05 7.87
CA GLN A 73 0.13 -11.90 8.62
C GLN A 73 -0.62 -12.92 9.46
N GLN A 74 -0.01 -14.09 9.65
CA GLN A 74 -0.49 -15.12 10.56
C GLN A 74 -0.28 -14.66 12.02
N SER A 75 -1.24 -13.92 12.55
CA SER A 75 -1.22 -13.29 13.87
C SER A 75 -2.62 -12.80 14.25
N THR A 76 -2.78 -12.16 15.40
CA THR A 76 -4.05 -11.56 15.78
C THR A 76 -4.42 -10.41 14.82
N LEU A 77 -5.71 -10.11 14.73
CA LEU A 77 -6.20 -8.96 13.97
C LEU A 77 -5.60 -7.65 14.52
N LYS A 78 -5.52 -7.49 15.84
CA LYS A 78 -4.86 -6.35 16.50
C LYS A 78 -3.41 -6.20 16.05
N ASP A 79 -2.65 -7.29 15.99
CA ASP A 79 -1.24 -7.25 15.59
C ASP A 79 -1.06 -6.90 14.12
N ASN A 80 -1.97 -7.36 13.26
CA ASN A 80 -2.00 -6.92 11.86
C ASN A 80 -2.27 -5.41 11.71
N ILE A 81 -3.12 -4.83 12.57
CA ILE A 81 -3.42 -3.39 12.57
C ILE A 81 -2.25 -2.57 13.15
N THR A 82 -1.68 -2.98 14.28
CA THR A 82 -0.58 -2.24 14.95
C THR A 82 0.74 -2.40 14.21
N PHE A 83 0.91 -3.51 13.49
CA PHE A 83 2.05 -3.81 12.64
C PHE A 83 3.39 -3.64 13.36
N GLY A 84 3.48 -4.17 14.59
CA GLY A 84 4.68 -4.14 15.43
C GLY A 84 4.92 -2.81 16.18
N LYS A 85 4.00 -1.84 16.10
CA LYS A 85 4.06 -0.63 16.94
C LYS A 85 3.47 -0.88 18.32
N ASN A 86 3.97 -0.15 19.31
CA ASN A 86 3.35 -0.10 20.63
C ASN A 86 1.89 0.35 20.52
N LEU A 87 1.01 -0.28 21.29
CA LEU A 87 -0.42 0.05 21.30
C LEU A 87 -0.65 1.43 21.93
N ASP A 88 -1.14 2.36 21.11
CA ASP A 88 -1.81 3.58 21.56
C ASP A 88 -3.32 3.33 21.45
N THR A 89 -3.96 3.06 22.58
CA THR A 89 -5.39 2.71 22.63
C THR A 89 -6.27 3.82 22.05
N ALA A 90 -5.95 5.09 22.28
CA ALA A 90 -6.76 6.20 21.79
C ALA A 90 -6.63 6.39 20.27
N LEU A 91 -5.46 6.11 19.69
CA LEU A 91 -5.32 6.04 18.24
C LEU A 91 -6.00 4.80 17.66
N TYR A 92 -5.82 3.65 18.29
CA TYR A 92 -6.39 2.38 17.86
C TYR A 92 -7.92 2.46 17.76
N ASP A 93 -8.60 2.91 18.82
CA ASP A 93 -10.05 3.01 18.85
C ASP A 93 -10.58 3.98 17.78
N ARG A 94 -9.87 5.09 17.54
CA ARG A 94 -10.21 6.03 16.46
C ARG A 94 -10.05 5.41 15.08
N VAL A 95 -9.03 4.58 14.86
CA VAL A 95 -8.82 3.86 13.59
C VAL A 95 -9.91 2.81 13.39
N ILE A 96 -10.25 2.03 14.43
CA ILE A 96 -11.34 1.04 14.38
C ILE A 96 -12.67 1.71 13.99
N GLU A 97 -12.99 2.85 14.61
CA GLU A 97 -14.18 3.62 14.26
C GLU A 97 -14.13 4.17 12.84
N ALA A 98 -13.02 4.82 12.45
CA ALA A 98 -12.89 5.44 11.12
C ALA A 98 -12.92 4.42 9.98
N CYS A 99 -12.46 3.19 10.23
CA CYS A 99 -12.53 2.08 9.29
C CYS A 99 -13.83 1.27 9.40
N ALA A 100 -14.76 1.67 10.27
CA ALA A 100 -16.04 1.00 10.53
C ALA A 100 -15.92 -0.48 10.93
N LEU A 101 -14.82 -0.87 11.60
CA LEU A 101 -14.53 -2.27 11.91
C LEU A 101 -15.26 -2.81 13.15
N LYS A 102 -15.99 -1.97 13.90
CA LYS A 102 -16.60 -2.39 15.18
C LYS A 102 -17.53 -3.60 15.03
N SER A 103 -18.45 -3.56 14.08
CA SER A 103 -19.39 -4.65 13.84
C SER A 103 -18.69 -5.94 13.39
N ASP A 104 -17.61 -5.81 12.61
CA ASP A 104 -16.80 -6.97 12.19
C ASP A 104 -16.08 -7.60 13.38
N LEU A 105 -15.57 -6.80 14.32
CA LEU A 105 -14.93 -7.30 15.54
C LEU A 105 -15.94 -7.99 16.47
N GLU A 106 -17.17 -7.47 16.61
CA GLU A 106 -18.19 -8.04 17.50
C GLU A 106 -18.61 -9.46 17.11
N ILE A 107 -18.58 -9.79 15.82
CA ILE A 107 -18.96 -11.13 15.33
C ILE A 107 -17.80 -12.14 15.41
N LEU A 108 -16.56 -11.68 15.62
CA LEU A 108 -15.41 -12.57 15.72
C LEU A 108 -15.31 -13.17 17.14
N PRO A 109 -15.08 -14.48 17.30
CA PRO A 109 -15.09 -15.13 18.61
C PRO A 109 -14.11 -14.55 19.64
N GLY A 110 -13.00 -13.97 19.20
CA GLY A 110 -11.99 -13.32 20.05
C GLY A 110 -11.94 -11.80 19.88
N GLY A 111 -12.93 -11.20 19.21
CA GLY A 111 -12.86 -9.80 18.81
C GLY A 111 -11.59 -9.51 18.01
N ASP A 112 -10.86 -8.47 18.41
CA ASP A 112 -9.58 -8.12 17.79
C ASP A 112 -8.40 -9.04 18.16
N GLN A 113 -8.58 -9.94 19.13
CA GLN A 113 -7.61 -10.99 19.47
C GLN A 113 -7.79 -12.24 18.60
N THR A 114 -8.72 -12.22 17.66
CA THR A 114 -8.93 -13.35 16.75
C THR A 114 -7.72 -13.52 15.84
N GLU A 115 -7.18 -14.75 15.80
CA GLU A 115 -6.13 -15.16 14.89
C GLU A 115 -6.62 -15.12 13.44
N ILE A 116 -5.94 -14.34 12.60
CA ILE A 116 -6.22 -14.20 11.17
C ILE A 116 -4.93 -14.41 10.36
N GLY A 117 -5.06 -14.37 9.03
CA GLY A 117 -3.97 -14.65 8.10
C GLY A 117 -4.23 -15.88 7.27
N GLU A 118 -3.40 -16.08 6.25
CA GLU A 118 -3.50 -17.27 5.41
C GLU A 118 -3.16 -18.52 6.22
N LYS A 119 -4.17 -19.38 6.45
CA LYS A 119 -3.88 -20.80 6.62
C LYS A 119 -3.33 -21.28 5.29
N VAL A 120 -2.01 -21.46 5.20
CA VAL A 120 -1.42 -22.31 4.17
C VAL A 120 -2.05 -23.69 4.35
N ARG A 121 -3.11 -23.96 3.59
CA ARG A 121 -3.64 -25.32 3.46
C ARG A 121 -2.60 -26.06 2.64
N ASN A 122 -1.76 -26.84 3.33
CA ASN A 122 -1.00 -27.92 2.72
C ASN A 122 -1.97 -28.95 2.11
#